data_AF-A0A6A5H896-F1
#
_entry.id   AF-A0A6A5H896-F1
#
_cell.length_a   1.000
_cell.length_b   1.000
_cell.length_c   1.000
_cell.angle_alpha   90.00
_cell.angle_beta   90.00
_cell.angle_gamma   90.00
#
_symmetry.space_group_name_H-M   'P 1'
#
loop_
_entity.id
_entity.type
_entity.pdbx_description
1 polymer ?
#
loop_
_entity_poly.entity_id
_entity_poly.type
_entity_poly.pdbx_seq_one_letter_code
_entity_poly.pdbx_strand_id
1 'polypeptide(L)'
;MKPHLKVTPNDLLLTLTGTIGGAFTAYITLKNTSSKPVCFVVRTTDQENCIVDPYSGLLRQGESQRITVMMPPFEKIPPAAKFMVRSCKTSSWFIPAGDIQDFESIFKNADPSKICCNFFMAAFIAIKKPSSETVEVIRLRQEMTEARRDLNEAHGEIGESRATHSNDVNNIHQELTEARQKIEENHWSHLKTVKEIHQEMTEARRELIEARREIEESRVAHSQARFQCEICLEEFTDVAGNRALKVLREFLTGLVKS
;
A
#
# COMPACT_ATOMS: atom_id res chain seq x y z
N MET A 1 25.72 16.14 -36.50
CA MET A 1 24.73 15.31 -35.77
C MET A 1 25.00 15.43 -34.28
N LYS A 2 23.98 15.75 -33.46
CA LYS A 2 24.16 15.79 -32.00
C LYS A 2 24.30 14.36 -31.47
N PRO A 3 25.36 14.04 -30.68
CA PRO A 3 25.51 12.71 -30.10
C PRO A 3 24.31 12.40 -29.21
N HIS A 4 23.78 11.18 -29.32
CA HIS A 4 22.61 10.74 -28.57
C HIS A 4 22.94 10.35 -27.13
N LEU A 5 24.21 10.00 -26.90
CA LEU A 5 24.79 9.74 -25.59
C LEU A 5 25.83 10.81 -25.29
N LYS A 6 25.82 11.31 -24.06
CA LYS A 6 26.97 11.98 -23.48
C LYS A 6 27.91 10.90 -22.93
N VAL A 7 29.13 10.83 -23.47
CA VAL A 7 30.13 9.86 -23.03
C VAL A 7 31.21 10.53 -22.21
N THR A 8 31.57 9.93 -21.08
CA THR A 8 32.67 10.36 -20.22
C THR A 8 33.71 9.24 -20.15
N PRO A 9 35.00 9.52 -20.37
CA PRO A 9 35.62 10.85 -20.51
C PRO A 9 35.40 11.50 -21.90
N ASN A 10 35.33 12.84 -21.97
CA ASN A 10 34.98 13.58 -23.20
C ASN A 10 36.16 13.75 -24.16
N ASP A 11 37.38 13.54 -23.67
CA ASP A 11 38.64 13.71 -24.40
C ASP A 11 38.98 12.49 -25.29
N LEU A 12 38.10 11.49 -25.34
CA LEU A 12 38.29 10.25 -26.11
C LEU A 12 39.57 9.49 -25.72
N LEU A 13 40.11 9.76 -24.54
CA LEU A 13 41.26 9.08 -23.97
C LEU A 13 40.80 8.25 -22.78
N LEU A 14 40.91 6.93 -22.88
CA LEU A 14 40.56 6.03 -21.78
C LEU A 14 41.80 5.77 -20.93
N THR A 15 41.88 6.48 -19.81
CA THR A 15 42.97 6.33 -18.84
C THR A 15 42.79 5.06 -18.02
N LEU A 16 43.56 4.04 -18.37
CA LEU A 16 43.69 2.76 -17.69
C LEU A 16 44.67 2.91 -16.53
N THR A 17 44.14 2.92 -15.32
CA THR A 17 44.94 3.04 -14.11
C THR A 17 45.33 1.66 -13.65
N GLY A 18 46.64 1.45 -13.47
CA GLY A 18 47.15 0.21 -12.89
C GLY A 18 46.58 0.00 -11.49
N THR A 19 46.09 -1.19 -11.22
CA THR A 19 45.69 -1.65 -9.89
C THR A 19 46.89 -2.32 -9.24
N ILE A 20 46.79 -2.58 -7.95
CA ILE A 20 47.92 -3.14 -7.23
C ILE A 20 48.19 -4.62 -7.61
N GLY A 21 47.17 -5.33 -8.09
CA GLY A 21 47.33 -6.67 -8.66
C GLY A 21 47.97 -6.68 -10.06
N GLY A 22 48.43 -5.54 -10.57
CA GLY A 22 49.02 -5.41 -11.91
C GLY A 22 48.00 -5.32 -13.05
N ALA A 23 46.71 -5.57 -12.77
CA ALA A 23 45.62 -5.38 -13.72
C ALA A 23 45.36 -3.89 -13.95
N PHE A 24 44.79 -3.51 -15.08
CA PHE A 24 44.45 -2.13 -15.39
C PHE A 24 42.94 -1.95 -15.46
N THR A 25 42.41 -0.89 -14.86
CA THR A 25 40.97 -0.60 -14.88
C THR A 25 40.69 0.81 -15.38
N ALA A 26 39.65 0.96 -16.18
CA ALA A 26 39.09 2.23 -16.60
C ALA A 26 37.57 2.20 -16.61
N TYR A 27 36.96 3.38 -16.60
CA TYR A 27 35.51 3.54 -16.58
C TYR A 27 35.05 4.42 -17.72
N ILE A 28 34.04 3.95 -18.45
CA ILE A 28 33.32 4.74 -19.46
C ILE A 28 31.91 4.96 -18.93
N THR A 29 31.48 6.21 -18.82
CA THR A 29 30.10 6.51 -18.41
C THR A 29 29.30 6.99 -19.61
N LEU A 30 28.20 6.30 -19.90
CA LEU A 30 27.25 6.65 -20.95
C LEU A 30 26.00 7.25 -20.31
N LYS A 31 25.61 8.47 -20.71
CA LYS A 31 24.35 9.09 -20.29
C LYS A 31 23.46 9.36 -21.49
N ASN A 32 22.24 8.85 -21.46
CA ASN A 32 21.27 9.13 -22.53
C ASN A 32 20.65 10.52 -22.35
N THR A 33 21.05 11.45 -23.21
CA THR A 33 20.52 12.82 -23.27
C THR A 33 19.41 12.99 -24.30
N SER A 34 19.03 11.91 -24.99
CA SER A 34 17.98 11.93 -26.00
C SER A 34 16.63 11.58 -25.36
N SER A 35 15.54 11.99 -26.03
CA SER A 35 14.19 11.65 -25.60
C SER A 35 13.83 10.18 -25.86
N LYS A 36 14.59 9.46 -26.69
CA LYS A 36 14.33 8.05 -27.04
C LYS A 36 15.26 7.10 -26.29
N PRO A 37 14.88 5.83 -26.11
CA PRO A 37 15.83 4.83 -25.66
C PRO A 37 16.99 4.66 -26.66
N VAL A 38 18.18 4.41 -26.14
CA VAL A 38 19.40 4.24 -26.92
C VAL A 38 20.06 2.92 -26.53
N CYS A 39 20.26 2.02 -27.49
CA CYS A 39 21.07 0.83 -27.27
C CYS A 39 22.54 1.17 -27.45
N PHE A 40 23.41 0.49 -26.70
CA PHE A 40 24.86 0.59 -26.86
C PHE A 40 25.51 -0.80 -26.91
N VAL A 41 26.60 -0.89 -27.66
CA VAL A 41 27.51 -2.05 -27.69
C VAL A 41 28.93 -1.52 -27.67
N VAL A 42 29.77 -2.11 -26.82
CA VAL A 42 31.18 -1.80 -26.69
C VAL A 42 31.99 -2.86 -27.43
N ARG A 43 32.88 -2.41 -28.31
CA ARG A 43 33.86 -3.25 -28.98
C ARG A 43 35.26 -2.77 -28.62
N THR A 44 36.21 -3.69 -28.63
CA THR A 44 37.62 -3.39 -28.42
C THR A 44 38.47 -4.12 -29.46
N THR A 45 39.65 -3.60 -29.76
CA THR A 45 40.64 -4.30 -30.60
C THR A 45 41.27 -5.49 -29.90
N ASP A 46 41.23 -5.53 -28.56
CA ASP A 46 41.92 -6.51 -27.72
C ASP A 46 40.91 -7.33 -26.91
N GLN A 47 39.94 -7.96 -27.59
CA GLN A 47 38.82 -8.67 -26.94
C GLN A 47 39.28 -9.82 -26.05
N GLU A 48 40.36 -10.51 -26.42
CA GLU A 48 40.89 -11.65 -25.65
C GLU A 48 41.53 -11.21 -24.32
N ASN A 49 42.03 -9.98 -24.28
CA ASN A 49 42.80 -9.44 -23.15
C ASN A 49 42.09 -8.26 -22.48
N CYS A 50 40.77 -8.16 -22.63
CA CYS A 50 39.99 -7.09 -22.03
C CYS A 50 38.59 -7.57 -21.65
N ILE A 51 38.25 -7.41 -20.38
CA ILE A 51 36.92 -7.64 -19.84
C ILE A 51 36.18 -6.30 -19.87
N VAL A 52 34.99 -6.29 -20.47
CA VAL A 52 34.12 -5.11 -20.55
C VAL A 52 32.76 -5.47 -19.97
N ASP A 53 32.35 -4.77 -18.92
CA ASP A 53 31.10 -5.04 -18.23
C ASP A 53 30.34 -3.76 -17.83
N PRO A 54 29.07 -3.58 -18.25
CA PRO A 54 28.37 -4.38 -19.25
C PRO A 54 28.89 -4.09 -20.67
N TYR A 55 29.04 -5.12 -21.51
CA TYR A 55 29.50 -4.96 -22.90
C TYR A 55 28.42 -4.40 -23.84
N SER A 56 27.14 -4.55 -23.47
CA SER A 56 26.00 -4.02 -24.21
C SER A 56 24.85 -3.68 -23.26
N GLY A 57 23.90 -2.88 -23.72
CA GLY A 57 22.72 -2.56 -22.94
C GLY A 57 21.79 -1.54 -23.60
N LEU A 58 20.71 -1.24 -22.89
CA LEU A 58 19.70 -0.26 -23.27
C LEU A 58 19.63 0.85 -22.23
N LEU A 59 19.69 2.11 -22.66
CA LEU A 59 19.55 3.28 -21.80
C LEU A 59 18.26 4.04 -22.13
N ARG A 60 17.35 4.18 -21.17
CA ARG A 60 16.17 5.03 -21.26
C ARG A 60 16.55 6.50 -21.11
N GLN A 61 15.60 7.40 -21.37
CA GLN A 61 15.83 8.83 -21.28
C GLN A 61 16.33 9.22 -19.89
N GLY A 62 17.46 9.93 -19.81
CA GLY A 62 18.05 10.40 -18.55
C GLY A 62 18.91 9.38 -17.82
N GLU A 63 18.83 8.09 -18.15
CA GLU A 63 19.61 7.03 -17.51
C GLU A 63 21.11 7.17 -17.81
N SER A 64 21.91 6.70 -16.86
CA SER A 64 23.37 6.64 -16.98
C SER A 64 23.87 5.24 -16.65
N GLN A 65 24.72 4.70 -17.51
CA GLN A 65 25.38 3.40 -17.32
C GLN A 65 26.88 3.62 -17.20
N ARG A 66 27.48 3.05 -16.16
CA ARG A 66 28.93 2.94 -16.03
C ARG A 66 29.37 1.59 -16.58
N ILE A 67 30.33 1.62 -17.50
CA ILE A 67 31.00 0.46 -18.08
C ILE A 67 32.38 0.38 -17.48
N THR A 68 32.71 -0.78 -16.96
CA THR A 68 34.02 -1.11 -16.41
C THR A 68 34.82 -1.83 -17.48
N VAL A 69 36.00 -1.31 -17.78
CA VAL A 69 36.98 -1.90 -18.68
C VAL A 69 38.14 -2.39 -17.81
N MET A 70 38.36 -3.70 -17.77
CA MET A 70 39.43 -4.31 -17.01
C MET A 70 40.34 -5.10 -17.94
N MET A 71 41.64 -4.83 -17.88
CA MET A 71 42.66 -5.59 -18.59
C MET A 71 43.53 -6.33 -17.57
N PRO A 72 43.88 -7.60 -17.81
CA PRO A 72 44.75 -8.36 -16.92
C PRO A 72 46.16 -7.77 -16.89
N PRO A 73 47.02 -8.21 -15.95
CA PRO A 73 48.41 -7.77 -15.89
C PRO A 73 49.18 -8.19 -17.15
N PHE A 74 50.03 -7.30 -17.65
CA PHE A 74 50.91 -7.57 -18.78
C PHE A 74 52.38 -7.40 -18.37
N GLU A 75 53.26 -8.25 -18.88
CA GLU A 75 54.72 -8.12 -18.68
C GLU A 75 55.31 -6.91 -19.42
N LYS A 76 54.67 -6.51 -20.53
CA LYS A 76 55.00 -5.32 -21.33
C LYS A 76 53.72 -4.57 -21.62
N ILE A 77 53.77 -3.24 -21.57
CA ILE A 77 52.61 -2.40 -21.89
C ILE A 77 52.14 -2.75 -23.31
N PRO A 78 50.89 -3.22 -23.49
CA PRO A 78 50.40 -3.59 -24.82
C PRO A 78 50.28 -2.35 -25.71
N PRO A 79 50.32 -2.51 -27.05
CA PRO A 79 50.03 -1.41 -27.98
C PRO A 79 48.67 -0.79 -27.64
N ALA A 80 48.51 0.51 -27.92
CA ALA A 80 47.33 1.28 -27.51
C ALA A 80 46.02 0.65 -28.02
N ALA A 81 45.30 -0.03 -27.10
CA ALA A 81 44.00 -0.63 -27.37
C ALA A 81 42.98 0.46 -27.77
N LYS A 82 42.08 0.11 -28.69
CA LYS A 82 41.01 1.00 -29.14
C LYS A 82 39.67 0.46 -28.71
N PHE A 83 38.91 1.29 -28.01
CA PHE A 83 37.53 0.99 -27.64
C PHE A 83 36.57 1.76 -28.53
N MET A 84 35.51 1.11 -28.97
CA MET A 84 34.47 1.70 -29.78
C MET A 84 33.12 1.45 -29.12
N VAL A 85 32.44 2.52 -28.72
CA VAL A 85 31.06 2.47 -28.25
C VAL A 85 30.15 2.81 -29.42
N ARG A 86 29.44 1.81 -29.93
CA ARG A 86 28.37 1.98 -30.92
C ARG A 86 27.07 2.26 -30.20
N SER A 87 26.31 3.23 -30.68
CA SER A 87 25.00 3.58 -30.11
C SER A 87 23.99 3.83 -31.21
N CYS A 88 22.76 3.37 -31.01
CA CYS A 88 21.66 3.58 -31.95
C CYS A 88 20.39 3.91 -31.19
N LYS A 89 19.63 4.90 -31.68
CA LYS A 89 18.28 5.15 -31.17
C LYS A 89 17.37 4.01 -31.56
N THR A 90 16.54 3.57 -30.63
CA THR A 90 15.51 2.60 -30.94
C THR A 90 14.27 3.31 -31.47
N SER A 91 13.51 2.62 -32.32
CA SER A 91 12.26 3.14 -32.90
C SER A 91 11.08 3.07 -31.92
N SER A 92 11.13 2.17 -30.93
CA SER A 92 10.04 1.94 -29.96
C SER A 92 10.33 2.54 -28.58
N TRP A 93 9.32 3.19 -28.00
CA TRP A 93 9.31 3.66 -26.60
C TRP A 93 9.11 2.52 -25.59
N PHE A 94 8.47 1.45 -26.05
CA PHE A 94 8.22 0.23 -25.30
C PHE A 94 9.16 -0.85 -25.82
N ILE A 95 10.26 -1.03 -25.09
CA ILE A 95 11.10 -2.22 -25.23
C ILE A 95 11.04 -2.93 -23.88
N PRO A 96 10.29 -4.05 -23.79
CA PRO A 96 10.32 -4.91 -22.63
C PRO A 96 11.73 -5.47 -22.47
N ALA A 97 12.26 -5.51 -21.25
CA ALA A 97 13.61 -6.00 -20.97
C ALA A 97 13.86 -7.46 -21.41
N GLY A 98 12.79 -8.22 -21.73
CA GLY A 98 12.85 -9.61 -22.19
C GLY A 98 12.76 -9.83 -23.71
N ASP A 99 12.57 -8.79 -24.52
CA ASP A 99 12.33 -8.94 -25.99
C ASP A 99 13.58 -8.66 -26.85
N ILE A 100 14.71 -8.33 -26.21
CA ILE A 100 16.00 -8.14 -26.90
C ILE A 100 16.83 -9.41 -26.71
N GLN A 101 16.74 -10.34 -27.68
CA GLN A 101 17.58 -11.55 -27.65
C GLN A 101 19.04 -11.29 -28.03
N ASP A 102 19.32 -10.27 -28.85
CA ASP A 102 20.68 -9.91 -29.25
C ASP A 102 20.79 -8.43 -29.66
N PHE A 103 21.58 -7.67 -28.89
CA PHE A 103 21.85 -6.26 -29.19
C PHE A 103 22.68 -6.08 -30.47
N GLU A 104 23.54 -7.03 -30.84
CA GLU A 104 24.36 -6.96 -32.06
C GLU A 104 23.49 -6.99 -33.34
N SER A 105 22.44 -7.80 -33.33
CA SER A 105 21.49 -7.89 -34.44
C SER A 105 20.76 -6.57 -34.73
N ILE A 106 20.56 -5.71 -33.72
CA ILE A 106 20.00 -4.36 -33.90
C ILE A 106 20.94 -3.52 -34.77
N PHE A 107 22.26 -3.60 -34.55
CA PHE A 107 23.24 -2.83 -35.31
C PHE A 107 23.49 -3.35 -36.74
N LYS A 108 23.15 -4.62 -37.02
CA LYS A 108 23.22 -5.21 -38.37
C LYS A 108 22.08 -4.72 -39.27
N ASN A 109 20.89 -4.55 -38.68
CA ASN A 109 19.68 -4.16 -39.40
C ASN A 109 19.41 -2.64 -39.38
N ALA A 110 20.11 -1.89 -38.52
CA ALA A 110 19.98 -0.44 -38.44
C ALA A 110 20.70 0.27 -39.60
N ASP A 111 20.07 1.35 -40.08
CA ASP A 111 20.67 2.29 -41.04
C ASP A 111 22.01 2.83 -40.49
N PRO A 112 23.14 2.69 -41.22
CA PRO A 112 24.46 3.14 -40.79
C PRO A 112 24.50 4.62 -40.39
N SER A 113 23.67 5.46 -41.01
CA SER A 113 23.60 6.90 -40.71
C SER A 113 22.99 7.20 -39.32
N LYS A 114 22.31 6.23 -38.71
CA LYS A 114 21.68 6.34 -37.38
C LYS A 114 22.54 5.76 -36.26
N ILE A 115 23.69 5.18 -36.60
CA ILE A 115 24.64 4.58 -35.65
C ILE A 115 25.72 5.62 -35.33
N CYS A 116 25.83 5.99 -34.06
CA CYS A 116 26.89 6.85 -33.57
C CYS A 116 28.00 6.00 -32.93
N CYS A 117 29.24 6.21 -33.37
CA CYS A 117 30.42 5.53 -32.82
C CYS A 117 31.29 6.53 -32.06
N ASN A 118 31.60 6.24 -30.80
CA ASN A 118 32.60 6.97 -30.01
C ASN A 118 33.84 6.09 -29.86
N PHE A 119 35.01 6.61 -30.25
CA PHE A 119 36.27 5.89 -30.18
C PHE A 119 37.09 6.39 -29.00
N PHE A 120 37.65 5.48 -28.21
CA PHE A 120 38.56 5.81 -27.12
C PHE A 120 39.91 5.15 -27.37
N MET A 121 40.99 5.92 -27.21
CA MET A 121 42.34 5.36 -27.18
C MET A 121 42.75 5.06 -25.75
N ALA A 122 43.26 3.87 -25.51
CA ALA A 122 43.81 3.47 -24.22
C ALA A 122 45.10 4.22 -23.89
N ALA A 123 45.17 4.82 -22.71
CA ALA A 123 46.41 5.32 -22.11
C ALA A 123 46.65 4.64 -20.77
N PHE A 124 47.83 4.06 -20.58
CA PHE A 124 48.17 3.30 -19.38
C PHE A 124 48.94 4.16 -18.37
N ILE A 125 48.42 4.28 -17.15
CA ILE A 125 49.10 4.93 -16.03
C ILE A 125 49.48 3.85 -15.01
N ALA A 126 50.76 3.53 -14.93
CA ALA A 126 51.29 2.61 -13.93
C ALA A 126 51.42 3.29 -12.56
N ILE A 127 50.90 2.66 -11.51
CA ILE A 127 51.20 3.07 -10.13
C ILE A 127 52.65 2.69 -9.83
N LYS A 128 53.49 3.65 -9.43
CA LYS A 128 54.81 3.37 -8.84
C LYS A 128 54.62 2.41 -7.66
N LYS A 129 55.20 1.21 -7.72
CA LYS A 129 55.10 0.16 -6.68
C LYS A 129 55.17 0.76 -5.26
N PRO A 130 54.05 0.83 -4.52
CA PRO A 130 54.07 1.10 -3.09
C PRO A 130 54.43 -0.20 -2.35
N SER A 131 54.99 -0.11 -1.14
CA SER A 131 55.19 -1.30 -0.29
C SER A 131 53.87 -2.02 -0.03
N SER A 132 53.92 -3.36 0.09
CA SER A 132 52.74 -4.24 0.22
C SER A 132 51.76 -3.82 1.32
N GLU A 133 52.24 -3.20 2.41
CA GLU A 133 51.39 -2.69 3.49
C GLU A 133 50.55 -1.47 3.10
N THR A 134 51.04 -0.61 2.22
CA THR A 134 50.34 0.62 1.81
C THR A 134 49.09 0.33 0.97
N VAL A 135 49.13 -0.80 0.27
CA VAL A 135 48.13 -1.28 -0.68
C VAL A 135 46.90 -1.82 0.04
N GLU A 136 47.13 -2.72 1.00
CA GLU A 136 46.09 -3.32 1.83
C GLU A 136 45.35 -2.20 2.58
N VAL A 137 46.10 -1.22 3.10
CA VAL A 137 45.55 -0.06 3.81
C VAL A 137 44.67 0.81 2.91
N ILE A 138 45.03 1.02 1.64
CA ILE A 138 44.20 1.80 0.70
C ILE A 138 42.91 1.05 0.35
N ARG A 139 43.00 -0.27 0.08
CA ARG A 139 41.83 -1.11 -0.21
C ARG A 139 40.86 -1.14 0.96
N LEU A 140 41.36 -1.43 2.16
CA LEU A 140 40.57 -1.46 3.39
C LEU A 140 39.94 -0.09 3.70
N ARG A 141 40.64 1.02 3.40
CA ARG A 141 40.04 2.37 3.54
C ARG A 141 38.89 2.58 2.57
N GLN A 142 39.00 2.13 1.31
CA GLN A 142 37.91 2.23 0.35
C GLN A 142 36.71 1.39 0.77
N GLU A 143 36.93 0.12 1.13
CA GLU A 143 35.90 -0.78 1.65
C GLU A 143 35.20 -0.17 2.89
N MET A 144 35.97 0.40 3.82
CA MET A 144 35.43 1.09 5.00
C MET A 144 34.60 2.33 4.63
N THR A 145 35.00 3.10 3.61
CA THR A 145 34.21 4.25 3.15
C THR A 145 32.92 3.85 2.45
N GLU A 146 32.92 2.72 1.74
CA GLU A 146 31.73 2.14 1.11
C GLU A 146 30.77 1.59 2.16
N ALA A 147 31.25 0.74 3.07
CA ALA A 147 30.45 0.24 4.18
C ALA A 147 29.84 1.36 5.03
N ARG A 148 30.57 2.46 5.26
CA ARG A 148 30.03 3.62 5.97
C ARG A 148 28.92 4.33 5.19
N ARG A 149 29.00 4.35 3.87
CA ARG A 149 27.95 4.94 3.01
C ARG A 149 26.69 4.10 3.08
N ASP A 150 26.82 2.79 2.91
CA ASP A 150 25.70 1.84 2.96
C ASP A 150 25.02 1.88 4.34
N LEU A 151 25.81 1.98 5.42
CA LEU A 151 25.28 2.14 6.78
C LEU A 151 24.48 3.45 6.94
N ASN A 152 24.96 4.55 6.36
CA ASN A 152 24.25 5.83 6.43
C ASN A 152 22.94 5.81 5.61
N GLU A 153 22.94 5.14 4.46
CA GLU A 153 21.74 4.94 3.65
C GLU A 153 20.70 4.10 4.38
N ALA A 154 21.10 2.95 4.94
CA ALA A 154 20.23 2.11 5.77
C ALA A 154 19.68 2.86 6.99
N HIS A 155 20.49 3.68 7.66
CA HIS A 155 20.00 4.54 8.75
C HIS A 155 18.98 5.58 8.27
N GLY A 156 19.15 6.14 7.07
CA GLY A 156 18.18 7.04 6.44
C GLY A 156 16.84 6.35 6.22
N GLU A 157 16.86 5.17 5.59
CA GLU A 157 15.65 4.37 5.34
C GLU A 157 14.94 3.97 6.63
N ILE A 158 15.69 3.55 7.66
CA ILE A 158 15.12 3.24 8.99
C ILE A 158 14.49 4.49 9.61
N GLY A 159 15.12 5.66 9.44
CA GLY A 159 14.58 6.94 9.92
C GLY A 159 13.25 7.30 9.28
N GLU A 160 13.15 7.18 7.96
CA GLU A 160 11.93 7.45 7.19
C GLU A 160 10.81 6.44 7.54
N SER A 161 11.15 5.15 7.61
CA SER A 161 10.22 4.10 8.01
C SER A 161 9.69 4.32 9.44
N ARG A 162 10.57 4.67 10.39
CA ARG A 162 10.18 4.99 11.76
C ARG A 162 9.30 6.24 11.85
N ALA A 163 9.57 7.27 11.06
CA ALA A 163 8.73 8.47 11.01
C ALA A 163 7.33 8.14 10.49
N THR A 164 7.25 7.34 9.42
CA THR A 164 5.98 6.88 8.84
C THR A 164 5.18 6.07 9.85
N HIS A 165 5.81 5.06 10.45
CA HIS A 165 5.19 4.23 11.48
C HIS A 165 4.74 5.04 12.70
N SER A 166 5.50 6.06 13.11
CA SER A 166 5.10 6.96 14.20
C SER A 166 3.83 7.73 13.87
N ASN A 167 3.67 8.19 12.63
CA ASN A 167 2.46 8.88 12.20
C ASN A 167 1.26 7.93 12.16
N ASP A 168 1.44 6.72 11.65
CA ASP A 168 0.38 5.70 11.59
C ASP A 168 -0.09 5.30 13.00
N VAL A 169 0.83 5.09 13.93
CA VAL A 169 0.49 4.77 15.33
C VAL A 169 -0.31 5.90 15.99
N ASN A 170 0.04 7.15 15.71
CA ASN A 170 -0.68 8.31 16.24
C ASN A 170 -2.09 8.40 15.64
N ASN A 171 -2.24 8.19 14.33
CA ASN A 171 -3.55 8.18 13.68
C ASN A 171 -4.44 7.06 14.23
N ILE A 172 -3.90 5.84 14.38
CA ILE A 172 -4.64 4.71 14.97
C ILE A 172 -5.06 5.02 16.41
N HIS A 173 -4.19 5.64 17.22
CA HIS A 173 -4.55 6.06 18.58
C HIS A 173 -5.68 7.10 18.60
N GLN A 174 -5.66 8.04 17.66
CA GLN A 174 -6.73 9.03 17.53
C GLN A 174 -8.06 8.36 17.16
N GLU A 175 -8.08 7.52 16.12
CA GLU A 175 -9.28 6.79 15.70
C GLU A 175 -9.84 5.91 16.84
N LEU A 176 -8.96 5.24 17.59
CA LEU A 176 -9.37 4.43 18.73
C LEU A 176 -10.00 5.28 19.85
N THR A 177 -9.44 6.46 20.11
CA THR A 177 -9.99 7.40 21.09
C THR A 177 -11.38 7.88 20.68
N GLU A 178 -11.56 8.25 19.41
CA GLU A 178 -12.85 8.69 18.87
C GLU A 178 -13.90 7.57 18.89
N ALA A 179 -13.50 6.34 18.55
CA ALA A 179 -14.39 5.18 18.62
C ALA A 179 -14.85 4.89 20.05
N ARG A 180 -13.94 4.98 21.03
CA ARG A 180 -14.28 4.82 22.45
C ARG A 180 -15.27 5.87 22.93
N GLN A 181 -15.07 7.13 22.54
CA GLN A 181 -15.99 8.21 22.91
C GLN A 181 -17.40 7.97 22.33
N LYS A 182 -17.49 7.58 21.06
CA LYS A 182 -18.78 7.25 20.43
C LYS A 182 -19.49 6.08 21.10
N ILE A 183 -18.74 5.05 21.53
CA ILE A 183 -19.31 3.92 22.28
C ILE A 183 -19.90 4.42 23.60
N GLU A 184 -19.18 5.28 24.33
CA GLU A 184 -19.64 5.81 25.62
C GLU A 184 -20.88 6.70 25.46
N GLU A 185 -20.89 7.58 24.44
CA GLU A 185 -22.05 8.42 24.12
C GLU A 185 -23.28 7.58 23.77
N ASN A 186 -23.10 6.56 22.92
CA ASN A 186 -24.17 5.61 22.58
C ASN A 186 -24.65 4.83 23.80
N HIS A 187 -23.75 4.40 24.67
CA HIS A 187 -24.07 3.68 25.90
C HIS A 187 -24.94 4.56 26.83
N TRP A 188 -24.55 5.82 27.04
CA TRP A 188 -25.33 6.75 27.86
C TRP A 188 -26.71 7.05 27.26
N SER A 189 -26.78 7.27 25.95
CA SER A 189 -28.05 7.48 25.24
C SER A 189 -28.96 6.28 25.40
N HIS A 190 -28.43 5.07 25.20
CA HIS A 190 -29.22 3.84 25.32
C HIS A 190 -29.70 3.62 26.76
N LEU A 191 -28.83 3.85 27.75
CA LEU A 191 -29.19 3.74 29.17
C LEU A 191 -30.33 4.69 29.54
N LYS A 192 -30.34 5.91 28.97
CA LYS A 192 -31.44 6.87 29.17
C LYS A 192 -32.76 6.34 28.59
N THR A 193 -32.75 5.89 27.34
CA THR A 193 -33.94 5.32 26.69
C THR A 193 -34.47 4.09 27.44
N VAL A 194 -33.58 3.21 27.92
CA VAL A 194 -33.99 2.04 28.71
C VAL A 194 -34.68 2.47 30.01
N LYS A 195 -34.18 3.51 30.69
CA LYS A 195 -34.82 4.05 31.90
C LYS A 195 -36.20 4.65 31.61
N GLU A 196 -36.34 5.39 30.51
CA GLU A 196 -37.61 5.96 30.07
C GLU A 196 -38.64 4.87 29.78
N ILE A 197 -38.27 3.86 28.98
CA ILE A 197 -39.15 2.70 28.69
C ILE A 197 -39.53 1.96 29.97
N HIS A 198 -38.58 1.77 30.90
CA HIS A 198 -38.87 1.09 32.17
C HIS A 198 -39.87 1.88 33.03
N GLN A 199 -39.75 3.21 33.05
CA GLN A 199 -40.69 4.08 33.74
C GLN A 199 -42.09 3.98 33.11
N GLU A 200 -42.18 4.12 31.78
CA GLU A 200 -43.45 3.99 31.05
C GLU A 200 -44.10 2.61 31.27
N MET A 201 -43.31 1.54 31.25
CA MET A 201 -43.80 0.19 31.51
C MET A 201 -44.32 0.03 32.94
N THR A 202 -43.70 0.69 33.91
CA THR A 202 -44.14 0.68 35.31
C THR A 202 -45.44 1.47 35.48
N GLU A 203 -45.56 2.62 34.81
CA GLU A 203 -46.75 3.46 34.76
C GLU A 203 -47.94 2.69 34.15
N ALA A 204 -47.74 2.11 32.96
CA ALA A 204 -48.75 1.32 32.26
C ALA A 204 -49.18 0.10 33.07
N ARG A 205 -48.24 -0.58 33.76
CA ARG A 205 -48.58 -1.71 34.63
C ARG A 205 -49.49 -1.29 35.79
N ARG A 206 -49.24 -0.12 36.38
CA ARG A 206 -50.07 0.42 37.47
C ARG A 206 -51.48 0.75 36.97
N GLU A 207 -51.60 1.39 35.80
CA GLU A 207 -52.90 1.67 35.17
C GLU A 207 -53.68 0.38 34.87
N LEU A 208 -53.00 -0.66 34.39
CA LEU A 208 -53.60 -1.96 34.10
C LEU A 208 -54.14 -2.63 35.37
N ILE A 209 -53.42 -2.52 36.49
CA ILE A 209 -53.86 -3.02 37.80
C ILE A 209 -55.12 -2.27 38.25
N GLU A 210 -55.14 -0.94 38.09
CA GLU A 210 -56.28 -0.11 38.51
C GLU A 210 -57.52 -0.41 37.68
N ALA A 211 -57.40 -0.44 36.35
CA ALA A 211 -58.49 -0.81 35.46
C ALA A 211 -59.03 -2.21 35.78
N ARG A 212 -58.17 -3.16 36.14
CA ARG A 212 -58.59 -4.51 36.57
C ARG A 212 -59.37 -4.46 37.88
N ARG A 213 -58.99 -3.60 38.83
CA ARG A 213 -59.72 -3.39 40.09
C ARG A 213 -61.12 -2.85 39.82
N GLU A 214 -61.22 -1.81 39.00
CA GLU A 214 -62.50 -1.18 38.63
C GLU A 214 -63.44 -2.15 37.92
N ILE A 215 -62.92 -2.96 36.99
CA ILE A 215 -63.72 -3.99 36.30
C ILE A 215 -64.26 -5.01 37.31
N GLU A 216 -63.45 -5.46 38.26
CA GLU A 216 -63.89 -6.43 39.26
C GLU A 216 -64.94 -5.82 40.21
N GLU A 217 -64.78 -4.58 40.63
CA GLU A 217 -65.77 -3.86 41.43
C GLU A 217 -67.09 -3.69 40.68
N SER A 218 -67.03 -3.29 39.41
CA SER A 218 -68.21 -3.22 38.55
C SER A 218 -68.87 -4.59 38.36
N ARG A 219 -68.08 -5.66 38.24
CA ARG A 219 -68.58 -7.04 38.11
C ARG A 219 -69.32 -7.49 39.36
N VAL A 220 -68.79 -7.18 40.55
CA VAL A 220 -69.44 -7.45 41.84
C VAL A 220 -70.72 -6.62 42.01
N ALA A 221 -70.68 -5.33 41.69
CA ALA A 221 -71.87 -4.48 41.75
C ALA A 221 -72.97 -4.98 40.81
N HIS A 222 -72.59 -5.38 39.58
CA HIS A 222 -73.52 -5.95 38.62
C HIS A 222 -74.13 -7.29 39.08
N SER A 223 -73.33 -8.19 39.65
CA SER A 223 -73.84 -9.46 40.17
C SER A 223 -74.79 -9.27 41.36
N GLN A 224 -74.48 -8.32 42.25
CA GLN A 224 -75.34 -7.98 43.38
C GLN A 224 -76.66 -7.35 42.92
N ALA A 225 -76.61 -6.41 41.95
CA ALA A 225 -77.81 -5.80 41.37
C ALA A 225 -78.69 -6.85 40.67
N ARG A 226 -78.07 -7.78 39.94
CA ARG A 226 -78.79 -8.90 39.31
C ARG A 226 -79.47 -9.79 40.35
N PHE A 227 -78.78 -10.15 41.43
CA PHE A 227 -79.34 -10.96 42.51
C PHE A 227 -80.52 -10.27 43.19
N GLN A 228 -80.42 -8.96 43.47
CA GLN A 228 -81.53 -8.17 44.03
C GLN A 228 -82.74 -8.14 43.09
N CYS A 229 -82.51 -7.97 41.78
CA CYS A 229 -83.59 -8.02 40.79
C CYS A 229 -84.27 -9.40 40.74
N GLU A 230 -83.50 -10.50 40.79
CA GLU A 230 -84.03 -11.86 40.86
C GLU A 230 -84.90 -12.07 42.11
N ILE A 231 -84.50 -11.57 43.29
CA ILE A 231 -85.32 -11.59 44.51
C ILE A 231 -86.63 -10.81 44.32
N CYS A 232 -86.55 -9.56 43.84
CA CYS A 232 -87.77 -8.76 43.62
C CYS A 232 -88.74 -9.45 42.67
N LEU A 233 -88.23 -10.09 41.61
CA LEU A 233 -89.06 -10.85 40.65
C LEU A 233 -89.72 -12.08 41.28
N GLU A 234 -89.10 -12.72 42.28
CA GLU A 234 -89.71 -13.82 43.03
C GLU A 234 -90.78 -13.37 44.04
N GLU A 235 -90.66 -12.15 44.56
CA GLU A 235 -91.61 -11.53 45.50
C GLU A 235 -92.80 -10.85 44.80
N PHE A 236 -92.71 -10.55 43.50
CA PHE A 236 -93.81 -9.99 42.73
C PHE A 236 -94.94 -11.02 42.54
N THR A 237 -96.07 -10.76 43.19
CA THR A 237 -97.36 -11.43 42.97
C THR A 237 -98.29 -10.53 42.16
N ASP A 238 -99.14 -11.13 41.31
CA ASP A 238 -100.18 -10.39 40.61
C ASP A 238 -101.30 -9.93 41.57
N VAL A 239 -102.25 -9.14 41.08
CA VAL A 239 -103.37 -8.59 41.88
C VAL A 239 -104.26 -9.70 42.49
N ALA A 240 -104.14 -10.95 42.01
CA ALA A 240 -104.82 -12.13 42.53
C ALA A 240 -103.96 -12.96 43.50
N GLY A 241 -102.72 -12.54 43.79
CA GLY A 241 -101.81 -13.20 44.72
C GLY A 241 -100.97 -14.34 44.12
N ASN A 242 -100.98 -14.53 42.80
CA ASN A 242 -100.18 -15.57 42.15
C ASN A 242 -98.77 -15.05 41.83
N ARG A 243 -97.71 -15.84 42.11
CA ARG A 243 -96.33 -15.45 41.79
C ARG A 243 -96.15 -15.25 40.27
N ALA A 244 -95.66 -14.07 39.87
CA ALA A 244 -95.53 -13.63 38.48
C ALA A 244 -94.36 -14.28 37.71
N LEU A 245 -94.06 -15.55 37.97
CA LEU A 245 -92.79 -16.18 37.63
C LEU A 245 -92.59 -16.53 36.14
N LYS A 246 -93.64 -16.49 35.31
CA LYS A 246 -93.57 -16.95 33.91
C LYS A 246 -93.50 -15.85 32.85
N VAL A 247 -94.22 -14.74 33.03
CA VAL A 247 -94.38 -13.71 31.98
C VAL A 247 -93.19 -12.73 31.94
N LEU A 248 -92.62 -12.39 33.10
CA LEU A 248 -91.46 -11.48 33.17
C LEU A 248 -90.14 -12.10 32.68
N ARG A 249 -90.02 -13.44 32.73
CA ARG A 249 -88.80 -14.16 32.36
C ARG A 249 -88.54 -14.11 30.84
N GLU A 250 -89.58 -14.09 30.01
CA GLU A 250 -89.47 -13.94 28.55
C GLU A 250 -89.16 -12.49 28.14
N PHE A 251 -89.66 -11.51 28.89
CA PHE A 251 -89.43 -10.09 28.59
C PHE A 251 -87.98 -9.67 28.90
N LEU A 252 -87.41 -10.17 30.01
CA LEU A 252 -86.03 -9.85 30.42
C LEU A 252 -84.97 -10.59 29.58
N THR A 253 -85.25 -11.80 29.09
CA THR A 253 -84.33 -12.52 28.18
C THR A 253 -84.21 -11.88 26.80
N GLY A 254 -85.20 -11.05 26.40
CA GLY A 254 -85.15 -10.26 25.17
C GLY A 254 -84.26 -9.01 25.25
N LEU A 255 -84.06 -8.44 26.43
CA LEU A 255 -83.32 -7.17 26.64
C LEU A 255 -81.81 -7.35 26.81
N VAL A 256 -81.33 -8.55 27.16
CA VAL A 256 -79.89 -8.84 27.39
C VAL A 256 -79.12 -9.13 26.08
N LYS A 257 -79.79 -9.12 24.91
CA LYS A 257 -79.19 -9.42 23.60
C LYS A 257 -78.91 -8.19 22.70
N SER A 258 -79.04 -6.96 23.23
CA SER A 258 -78.68 -5.73 22.52
C SER A 258 -77.57 -4.98 23.26
#